data_AF-A0A124FX99-F1
#
_entry.id   AF-A0A124FX99-F1
#
_cell.length_a   1.000
_cell.length_b   1.000
_cell.length_c   1.000
_cell.angle_alpha   90.00
_cell.angle_beta   90.00
_cell.angle_gamma   90.00
#
_symmetry.space_group_name_H-M   'P 1'
#
loop_
_entity.id
_entity.type
_entity.pdbx_description
1 polymer ?
#
loop_
_entity_poly.entity_id
_entity_poly.type
_entity_poly.pdbx_seq_one_letter_code
_entity_poly.pdbx_strand_id
1 'polypeptide(L)'
;METNKKQIRERNIALKFLKLYNEKNSLTIKYIKAGDPNKKEPDIICSEEYSIEITSIYDNQSQAKNYWEDIKGITNPYKKRNLKLKPEEQLVDAIRSKLEKLKCGLYVGVDPTKIFLLCYSESPLFDDHGAKRIMSEYKPLRQDHFFTNYFFEIWLMWWQGGDIYGISKLE
;
A
#
# COMPACT_ATOMS: atom_id res chain seq x y z
N MET A 1 -9.08 -1.02 23.88
CA MET A 1 -8.80 -1.74 22.61
C MET A 1 -7.47 -1.21 22.10
N GLU A 2 -6.42 -2.01 22.13
CA GLU A 2 -5.08 -1.59 21.71
C GLU A 2 -5.09 -1.41 20.20
N THR A 3 -5.05 -0.16 19.72
CA THR A 3 -4.98 0.12 18.28
C THR A 3 -3.69 -0.50 17.76
N ASN A 4 -3.82 -1.51 16.90
CA ASN A 4 -2.70 -2.26 16.37
C ASN A 4 -1.72 -1.31 15.67
N LYS A 5 -0.42 -1.33 16.01
CA LYS A 5 0.63 -0.47 15.41
C LYS A 5 0.54 -0.43 13.87
N LYS A 6 0.16 -1.54 13.24
CA LYS A 6 -0.12 -1.62 11.79
C LYS A 6 -1.16 -0.60 11.34
N GLN A 7 -2.33 -0.56 11.98
CA GLN A 7 -3.44 0.31 11.60
C GLN A 7 -3.11 1.79 11.79
N ILE A 8 -2.33 2.13 12.82
CA ILE A 8 -1.84 3.50 13.03
C ILE A 8 -0.94 3.92 11.85
N ARG A 9 -0.01 3.03 11.45
CA ARG A 9 0.92 3.30 10.36
C ARG A 9 0.19 3.42 9.02
N GLU A 10 -0.70 2.49 8.71
CA GLU A 10 -1.53 2.51 7.50
C GLU A 10 -2.40 3.78 7.44
N ARG A 11 -2.97 4.20 8.56
CA ARG A 11 -3.68 5.48 8.67
C ARG A 11 -2.77 6.66 8.32
N ASN A 12 -1.56 6.72 8.87
CA ASN A 12 -0.64 7.84 8.61
C ASN A 12 -0.21 7.89 7.13
N ILE A 13 0.10 6.73 6.55
CA ILE A 13 0.39 6.56 5.12
C ILE A 13 -0.80 7.06 4.28
N ALA A 14 -2.01 6.61 4.60
CA ALA A 14 -3.23 7.00 3.88
C ALA A 14 -3.51 8.50 3.97
N LEU A 15 -3.37 9.10 5.16
CA LEU A 15 -3.55 10.54 5.34
C LEU A 15 -2.57 11.34 4.49
N LYS A 16 -1.31 10.89 4.41
CA LYS A 16 -0.29 11.55 3.58
C LYS A 16 -0.60 11.40 2.08
N PHE A 17 -0.98 10.19 1.65
CA PHE A 17 -1.41 9.93 0.28
C PHE A 17 -2.60 10.82 -0.12
N LEU A 18 -3.67 10.82 0.69
CA LEU A 18 -4.87 11.62 0.43
C LEU A 18 -4.55 13.11 0.33
N LYS A 19 -3.67 13.63 1.18
CA LYS A 19 -3.21 15.02 1.09
C LYS A 19 -2.59 15.31 -0.28
N LEU A 20 -1.58 14.52 -0.67
CA LEU A 20 -0.86 14.72 -1.93
C LEU A 20 -1.78 14.52 -3.15
N TYR A 21 -2.66 13.52 -3.11
CA TYR A 21 -3.60 13.22 -4.18
C TYR A 21 -4.67 14.31 -4.33
N ASN A 22 -5.25 14.77 -3.23
CA ASN A 22 -6.24 15.85 -3.23
C ASN A 22 -5.65 17.16 -3.74
N GLU A 23 -4.42 17.52 -3.30
CA GLU A 23 -3.70 18.70 -3.78
C GLU A 23 -3.47 18.63 -5.29
N LYS A 24 -3.07 17.47 -5.81
CA LYS A 24 -2.81 17.27 -7.23
C LYS A 24 -4.07 17.31 -8.11
N ASN A 25 -5.20 16.81 -7.60
CA ASN A 25 -6.42 16.62 -8.38
C ASN A 25 -7.56 17.60 -8.02
N SER A 26 -7.34 18.54 -7.10
CA SER A 26 -8.37 19.46 -6.58
C SER A 26 -9.61 18.74 -6.02
N LEU A 27 -9.38 17.64 -5.28
CA LEU A 27 -10.43 16.81 -4.66
C LEU A 27 -10.42 16.98 -3.13
N THR A 28 -11.44 16.45 -2.44
CA THR A 28 -11.56 16.53 -0.98
C THR A 28 -11.87 15.19 -0.32
N ILE A 29 -11.19 14.12 -0.77
CA ILE A 29 -11.36 12.78 -0.20
C ILE A 29 -10.79 12.75 1.22
N LYS A 30 -11.57 12.30 2.21
CA LYS A 30 -11.19 12.27 3.63
C LYS A 30 -11.08 10.83 4.12
N TYR A 31 -10.12 10.59 5.02
CA TYR A 31 -10.07 9.36 5.80
C TYR A 31 -11.29 9.25 6.72
N ILE A 32 -11.93 8.07 6.75
CA ILE A 32 -13.02 7.75 7.68
C ILE A 32 -12.52 6.81 8.77
N LYS A 33 -12.04 5.62 8.38
CA LYS A 33 -11.60 4.58 9.32
C LYS A 33 -10.64 3.59 8.67
N ALA A 34 -9.93 2.84 9.51
CA ALA A 34 -9.24 1.63 9.09
C ALA A 34 -10.28 0.54 8.75
N GLY A 35 -9.94 -0.30 7.78
CA GLY A 35 -10.72 -1.47 7.41
C GLY A 35 -10.75 -2.53 8.50
N ASP A 36 -11.85 -3.27 8.53
CA ASP A 36 -12.00 -4.50 9.29
C ASP A 36 -11.87 -5.72 8.36
N PRO A 37 -10.78 -6.50 8.48
CA PRO A 37 -10.59 -7.72 7.70
C PRO A 37 -11.71 -8.75 7.88
N ASN A 38 -12.36 -8.79 9.06
CA ASN A 38 -13.45 -9.74 9.31
C ASN A 38 -14.72 -9.37 8.54
N LYS A 39 -14.91 -8.07 8.26
CA LYS A 39 -15.99 -7.57 7.42
C LYS A 39 -15.63 -7.58 5.95
N LYS A 40 -14.42 -8.04 5.61
CA LYS A 40 -13.88 -8.01 4.26
C LYS A 40 -13.95 -6.57 3.73
N GLU A 41 -13.27 -5.67 4.43
CA GLU A 41 -13.14 -4.26 4.02
C GLU A 41 -11.72 -4.00 3.50
N PRO A 42 -11.54 -3.01 2.62
CA PRO A 42 -10.21 -2.54 2.22
C PRO A 42 -9.43 -2.01 3.41
N ASP A 43 -8.09 -2.01 3.34
CA ASP A 43 -7.23 -1.55 4.45
C ASP A 43 -7.65 -0.19 5.04
N ILE A 44 -8.15 0.73 4.19
CA ILE A 44 -8.63 2.07 4.59
C ILE A 44 -9.93 2.41 3.86
N ILE A 45 -10.89 2.98 4.61
CA ILE A 45 -12.14 3.52 4.10
C ILE A 45 -12.08 5.05 4.08
N CYS A 46 -12.50 5.64 2.96
CA CYS A 46 -12.52 7.09 2.74
C CYS A 46 -13.93 7.60 2.41
N SER A 47 -14.10 8.92 2.38
CA SER A 47 -15.34 9.57 1.94
C SER A 47 -15.62 9.31 0.46
N GLU A 48 -16.86 9.58 0.04
CA GLU A 48 -17.30 9.44 -1.36
C GLU A 48 -17.13 8.02 -1.94
N GLU A 49 -17.15 7.02 -1.04
CA GLU A 49 -17.00 5.59 -1.33
C GLU A 49 -15.61 5.18 -1.80
N TYR A 50 -14.62 6.08 -1.74
CA TYR A 50 -13.23 5.73 -1.99
C TYR A 50 -12.69 4.80 -0.92
N SER A 51 -11.76 3.94 -1.32
CA SER A 51 -11.02 3.05 -0.42
C SER A 51 -9.57 2.93 -0.85
N ILE A 52 -8.68 2.56 0.08
CA ILE A 52 -7.26 2.36 -0.22
C ILE A 52 -6.84 0.99 0.28
N GLU A 53 -6.25 0.19 -0.62
CA GLU A 53 -5.46 -0.98 -0.29
C GLU A 53 -3.99 -0.60 -0.23
N ILE A 54 -3.32 -0.94 0.86
CA ILE A 54 -1.91 -0.57 1.07
C ILE A 54 -1.05 -1.83 0.94
N THR A 55 0.01 -1.73 0.13
CA THR A 55 1.08 -2.71 0.07
C THR A 55 2.40 -2.04 0.37
N SER A 56 3.21 -2.65 1.24
CA SER A 56 4.54 -2.12 1.58
C SER A 56 5.62 -2.76 0.70
N ILE A 57 6.54 -1.94 0.21
CA ILE A 57 7.72 -2.33 -0.56
C ILE A 57 8.97 -2.01 0.24
N TYR A 58 9.90 -2.95 0.29
CA TYR A 58 11.19 -2.77 0.94
C TYR A 58 12.33 -2.88 -0.06
N ASP A 59 13.36 -2.08 0.12
CA ASP A 59 14.55 -2.09 -0.73
C ASP A 59 15.40 -3.38 -0.55
N ASN A 60 15.27 -4.07 0.59
CA ASN A 60 15.95 -5.33 0.85
C ASN A 60 15.26 -6.18 1.93
N GLN A 61 15.69 -7.45 2.03
CA GLN A 61 15.14 -8.42 2.97
C GLN A 61 15.38 -8.06 4.45
N SER A 62 16.47 -7.35 4.76
CA SER A 62 16.80 -6.95 6.12
C SER A 62 15.86 -5.87 6.63
N GLN A 63 15.56 -4.86 5.82
CA GLN A 63 14.58 -3.82 6.16
C GLN A 63 13.18 -4.42 6.32
N ALA A 64 12.80 -5.29 5.40
CA ALA A 64 11.54 -6.03 5.49
C ALA A 64 11.45 -6.74 6.85
N LYS A 65 12.47 -7.50 7.24
CA LYS A 65 12.52 -8.18 8.55
C LYS A 65 12.41 -7.20 9.73
N ASN A 66 13.21 -6.14 9.77
CA ASN A 66 13.21 -5.16 10.87
C ASN A 66 11.83 -4.49 11.03
N TYR A 67 11.19 -4.15 9.91
CA TYR A 67 9.86 -3.57 9.88
C TYR A 67 8.81 -4.52 10.46
N TRP A 68 8.91 -5.81 10.16
CA TRP A 68 8.00 -6.81 10.72
C TRP A 68 8.12 -6.93 12.24
N GLU A 69 9.36 -6.99 12.73
CA GLU A 69 9.67 -7.10 14.16
C GLU A 69 9.10 -5.90 14.91
N ASP A 70 9.24 -4.68 14.36
CA ASP A 70 8.68 -3.44 14.91
C ASP A 70 7.14 -3.44 14.94
N ILE A 71 6.48 -3.73 13.80
CA ILE A 71 5.00 -3.75 13.72
C ILE A 71 4.38 -4.75 14.69
N LYS A 72 5.02 -5.91 14.87
CA LYS A 72 4.49 -6.95 15.75
C LYS A 72 4.93 -6.78 17.21
N GLY A 73 5.77 -5.78 17.51
CA GLY A 73 6.35 -5.61 18.85
C GLY A 73 7.15 -6.83 19.29
N ILE A 74 7.76 -7.55 18.33
CA ILE A 74 8.47 -8.80 18.61
C ILE A 74 9.88 -8.47 19.05
N THR A 75 10.15 -8.71 20.34
CA THR A 75 11.47 -8.62 20.97
C THR A 75 12.23 -9.96 21.01
N ASN A 76 11.61 -11.06 20.57
CA ASN A 76 12.19 -12.40 20.67
C ASN A 76 12.66 -12.94 19.30
N PRO A 77 13.98 -12.93 19.01
CA PRO A 77 14.56 -13.26 17.71
C PRO A 77 14.46 -14.77 17.34
N TYR A 78 14.04 -15.63 18.28
CA TYR A 78 14.06 -17.09 18.09
C TYR A 78 12.74 -17.67 17.54
N LYS A 79 11.67 -16.87 17.44
CA LYS A 79 10.36 -17.35 16.98
C LYS A 79 10.23 -17.21 15.46
N LYS A 80 10.69 -18.20 14.70
CA LYS A 80 10.50 -18.25 13.24
C LYS A 80 9.01 -18.34 12.89
N ARG A 81 8.48 -17.34 12.19
CA ARG A 81 7.15 -17.37 11.56
C ARG A 81 7.31 -17.31 10.04
N ASN A 82 6.47 -18.05 9.30
CA ASN A 82 6.56 -18.24 7.85
C ASN A 82 5.89 -17.13 7.01
N LEU A 83 5.86 -15.88 7.48
CA LEU A 83 5.32 -14.77 6.70
C LEU A 83 6.48 -13.99 6.06
N LYS A 84 6.55 -14.01 4.73
CA LYS A 84 7.59 -13.33 3.95
C LYS A 84 7.11 -11.93 3.57
N LEU A 85 7.74 -10.89 4.13
CA LEU A 85 7.65 -9.55 3.56
C LEU A 85 8.44 -9.51 2.24
N LYS A 86 7.95 -8.68 1.32
CA LYS A 86 8.31 -8.72 -0.09
C LYS A 86 9.25 -7.55 -0.42
N PRO A 87 10.49 -7.80 -0.87
CA PRO A 87 11.34 -6.76 -1.45
C PRO A 87 10.69 -6.14 -2.69
N GLU A 88 11.27 -5.05 -3.22
CA GLU A 88 10.84 -4.40 -4.47
C GLU A 88 10.67 -5.38 -5.63
N GLU A 89 11.59 -6.34 -5.78
CA GLU A 89 11.55 -7.40 -6.79
C GLU A 89 10.29 -8.27 -6.69
N GLN A 90 9.58 -8.24 -5.56
CA GLN A 90 8.37 -9.01 -5.31
C GLN A 90 7.12 -8.15 -5.13
N LEU A 91 7.16 -6.88 -5.56
CA LEU A 91 6.00 -6.00 -5.60
C LEU A 91 4.85 -6.62 -6.42
N VAL A 92 5.16 -7.26 -7.55
CA VAL A 92 4.17 -7.94 -8.41
C VAL A 92 3.40 -9.00 -7.62
N ASP A 93 4.09 -9.81 -6.81
CA ASP A 93 3.45 -10.81 -5.95
C ASP A 93 2.57 -10.16 -4.88
N ALA A 94 3.05 -9.09 -4.27
CA ALA A 94 2.31 -8.37 -3.23
C ALA A 94 1.00 -7.82 -3.81
N ILE A 95 1.05 -7.27 -5.01
CA ILE A 95 -0.12 -6.77 -5.72
C ILE A 95 -1.04 -7.91 -6.16
N ARG A 96 -0.49 -9.02 -6.70
CA ARG A 96 -1.27 -10.23 -7.00
C ARG A 96 -2.04 -10.75 -5.79
N SER A 97 -1.42 -10.75 -4.60
CA SER A 97 -2.08 -11.15 -3.36
C SER A 97 -3.26 -10.23 -3.01
N LYS A 98 -3.13 -8.91 -3.24
CA LYS A 98 -4.24 -7.97 -3.06
C LYS A 98 -5.34 -8.17 -4.12
N LEU A 99 -4.97 -8.47 -5.36
CA LEU A 99 -5.91 -8.81 -6.44
C LEU A 99 -6.67 -10.10 -6.18
N GLU A 100 -6.02 -11.12 -5.62
CA GLU A 100 -6.70 -12.37 -5.24
C GLU A 100 -7.81 -12.11 -4.23
N LYS A 101 -7.62 -11.14 -3.32
CA LYS A 101 -8.71 -10.73 -2.42
C LYS A 101 -9.90 -10.15 -3.20
N LEU A 102 -9.63 -9.28 -4.18
CA LEU A 102 -10.67 -8.69 -5.03
C LEU A 102 -11.42 -9.75 -5.86
N LYS A 103 -10.69 -10.68 -6.49
CA LYS A 103 -11.28 -11.78 -7.29
C LYS A 103 -12.19 -12.71 -6.48
N CYS A 104 -11.94 -12.86 -5.18
CA CYS A 104 -12.76 -13.67 -4.29
C CYS A 104 -14.04 -12.96 -3.78
N GLY A 105 -14.39 -11.78 -4.33
CA GLY A 105 -15.62 -11.06 -3.98
C GLY A 105 -15.60 -10.46 -2.57
N LEU A 106 -14.42 -10.04 -2.10
CA LEU A 106 -14.17 -9.73 -0.69
C LEU A 106 -14.32 -8.25 -0.30
N TYR A 107 -14.97 -7.38 -1.07
CA TYR A 107 -15.37 -6.08 -0.52
C TYR A 107 -16.88 -5.89 -0.64
N VAL A 108 -17.61 -6.40 0.36
CA VAL A 108 -19.06 -6.30 0.38
C VAL A 108 -19.45 -4.83 0.53
N GLY A 109 -20.12 -4.28 -0.49
CA GLY A 109 -20.62 -2.90 -0.48
C GLY A 109 -19.57 -1.83 -0.80
N VAL A 110 -18.40 -2.20 -1.34
CA VAL A 110 -17.40 -1.23 -1.83
C VAL A 110 -17.46 -1.18 -3.36
N ASP A 111 -17.44 0.03 -3.91
CA ASP A 111 -17.33 0.24 -5.34
C ASP A 111 -15.91 -0.09 -5.83
N PRO A 112 -15.71 -1.16 -6.63
CA PRO A 112 -14.38 -1.55 -7.12
C PRO A 112 -13.75 -0.48 -8.02
N THR A 113 -14.56 0.41 -8.61
CA THR A 113 -14.09 1.54 -9.43
C THR A 113 -13.56 2.70 -8.59
N LYS A 114 -13.54 2.58 -7.26
CA LYS A 114 -13.07 3.63 -6.33
C LYS A 114 -12.02 3.13 -5.34
N ILE A 115 -11.38 1.98 -5.63
CA ILE A 115 -10.33 1.42 -4.77
C ILE A 115 -8.96 1.83 -5.33
N PHE A 116 -8.22 2.65 -4.58
CA PHE A 116 -6.81 2.91 -4.85
C PHE A 116 -5.96 1.72 -4.38
N LEU A 117 -4.95 1.38 -5.17
CA LEU A 117 -3.84 0.56 -4.71
C LEU A 117 -2.63 1.46 -4.43
N LEU A 118 -2.26 1.57 -3.16
CA LEU A 118 -1.11 2.34 -2.72
C LEU A 118 0.07 1.42 -2.40
N CYS A 119 1.08 1.49 -3.24
CA CYS A 119 2.38 0.87 -3.05
C CYS A 119 3.27 1.85 -2.28
N TYR A 120 3.61 1.53 -1.03
CA TYR A 120 4.37 2.42 -0.16
C TYR A 120 5.76 1.86 0.14
N SER A 121 6.80 2.65 -0.10
CA SER A 121 8.16 2.34 0.35
C SER A 121 8.59 3.22 1.50
N GLU A 122 9.03 2.58 2.58
CA GLU A 122 9.56 3.26 3.76
C GLU A 122 11.03 2.95 3.93
N SER A 123 11.82 3.37 2.94
CA SER A 123 13.26 3.34 3.01
C SER A 123 13.83 4.72 2.67
N PRO A 124 14.72 5.28 3.49
CA PRO A 124 15.46 6.50 3.14
C PRO A 124 16.41 6.29 1.96
N LEU A 125 16.66 5.03 1.57
CA LEU A 125 17.44 4.67 0.39
C LEU A 125 16.56 4.54 -0.87
N PHE A 126 15.23 4.56 -0.71
CA PHE A 126 14.31 4.56 -1.82
C PHE A 126 14.07 5.99 -2.29
N ASP A 127 14.71 6.33 -3.40
CA ASP A 127 14.66 7.65 -4.01
C ASP A 127 13.91 7.63 -5.36
N ASP A 128 13.98 8.75 -6.08
CA ASP A 128 13.35 8.89 -7.39
C ASP A 128 13.93 7.91 -8.43
N HIS A 129 15.19 7.47 -8.27
CA HIS A 129 15.78 6.45 -9.14
C HIS A 129 15.18 5.08 -8.86
N GLY A 130 15.01 4.71 -7.59
CA GLY A 130 14.28 3.51 -7.18
C GLY A 130 12.85 3.51 -7.71
N ALA A 131 12.14 4.63 -7.58
CA ALA A 131 10.79 4.79 -8.12
C ALA A 131 10.74 4.57 -9.64
N LYS A 132 11.67 5.17 -10.40
CA LYS A 132 11.78 4.99 -11.85
C LYS A 132 12.07 3.54 -12.25
N ARG A 133 12.94 2.84 -11.51
CA ARG A 133 13.23 1.42 -11.73
C ARG A 133 11.95 0.59 -11.56
N ILE A 134 11.26 0.72 -10.43
CA ILE A 134 9.99 0.01 -10.18
C ILE A 134 8.98 0.30 -11.28
N MET A 135 8.80 1.58 -11.66
CA MET A 135 7.89 1.96 -12.75
C MET A 135 8.23 1.27 -14.07
N SER A 136 9.52 1.11 -14.39
CA SER A 136 9.97 0.44 -15.62
C SER A 136 9.69 -1.06 -15.61
N GLU A 137 9.90 -1.73 -14.47
CA GLU A 137 9.59 -3.15 -14.27
C GLU A 137 8.09 -3.43 -14.28
N TYR A 138 7.28 -2.44 -13.89
CA TYR A 138 5.82 -2.53 -13.89
C TYR A 138 5.18 -2.26 -15.26
N LYS A 139 5.93 -1.73 -16.23
CA LYS A 139 5.41 -1.38 -17.56
C LYS A 139 4.78 -2.56 -18.33
N PRO A 140 5.31 -3.80 -18.30
CA PRO A 140 4.70 -4.95 -18.97
C PRO A 140 3.34 -5.34 -18.39
N LEU A 141 3.15 -5.15 -17.09
CA LEU A 141 1.90 -5.43 -16.38
C LEU A 141 0.74 -4.50 -16.76
N ARG A 142 1.06 -3.36 -17.40
CA ARG A 142 0.07 -2.42 -17.96
C ARG A 142 -0.52 -2.90 -19.29
N GLN A 143 0.22 -3.70 -20.06
CA GLN A 143 -0.17 -4.07 -21.44
C GLN A 143 -1.38 -5.01 -21.49
N ASP A 144 -1.59 -5.80 -20.44
CA ASP A 144 -2.72 -6.75 -20.38
C ASP A 144 -3.94 -6.20 -19.61
N HIS A 145 -3.96 -4.91 -19.24
CA HIS A 145 -5.01 -4.30 -18.39
C HIS A 145 -5.31 -5.08 -17.10
N PHE A 146 -4.36 -5.92 -16.67
CA PHE A 146 -4.61 -6.94 -15.66
C PHE A 146 -4.97 -6.34 -14.30
N PHE A 147 -4.48 -5.14 -14.00
CA PHE A 147 -4.67 -4.45 -12.72
C PHE A 147 -5.75 -3.35 -12.79
N THR A 148 -5.92 -2.70 -13.94
CA THR A 148 -6.96 -1.68 -14.18
C THR A 148 -8.37 -2.26 -14.08
N ASN A 149 -8.52 -3.58 -14.22
CA ASN A 149 -9.80 -4.27 -14.01
C ASN A 149 -10.22 -4.34 -12.54
N TYR A 150 -9.35 -3.99 -11.60
CA TYR A 150 -9.55 -4.28 -10.18
C TYR A 150 -9.31 -3.08 -9.25
N PHE A 151 -8.46 -2.14 -9.65
CA PHE A 151 -8.21 -0.91 -8.91
C PHE A 151 -8.49 0.30 -9.79
N PHE A 152 -9.06 1.33 -9.18
CA PHE A 152 -9.32 2.62 -9.84
C PHE A 152 -8.02 3.24 -10.35
N GLU A 153 -7.03 3.31 -9.46
CA GLU A 153 -5.70 3.81 -9.79
C GLU A 153 -4.66 3.12 -8.90
N ILE A 154 -3.44 3.03 -9.43
CA ILE A 154 -2.29 2.48 -8.73
C ILE A 154 -1.25 3.56 -8.54
N TRP A 155 -0.82 3.73 -7.29
CA TRP A 155 0.13 4.77 -6.90
C TRP A 155 1.34 4.17 -6.19
N LEU A 156 2.50 4.71 -6.48
CA LEU A 156 3.72 4.50 -5.71
C LEU A 156 3.98 5.75 -4.87
N MET A 157 4.15 5.58 -3.56
CA MET A 157 4.55 6.64 -2.63
C MET A 157 5.77 6.19 -1.85
N TRP A 158 6.73 7.07 -1.64
CA TRP A 158 7.94 6.76 -0.88
C TRP A 158 8.36 7.90 0.03
N TRP A 159 8.95 7.54 1.16
CA TRP A 159 9.46 8.51 2.12
C TRP A 159 10.88 8.94 1.77
N GLN A 160 11.15 10.25 1.74
CA GLN A 160 12.45 10.82 1.39
C GLN A 160 13.18 11.47 2.58
N GLY A 161 12.58 11.42 3.79
CA GLY A 161 13.12 12.07 4.99
C GLY A 161 12.19 13.14 5.56
N GLY A 162 12.10 13.21 6.90
CA GLY A 162 11.20 14.16 7.58
C GLY A 162 9.75 14.02 7.10
N ASP A 163 9.15 15.13 6.69
CA ASP A 163 7.79 15.20 6.12
C ASP A 163 7.75 15.17 4.58
N ILE A 164 8.86 14.82 3.93
CA ILE A 164 9.02 14.82 2.47
C ILE A 164 8.74 13.43 1.92
N TYR A 165 7.86 13.37 0.90
CA TYR A 165 7.43 12.14 0.27
C TYR A 165 7.35 12.35 -1.24
N GLY A 166 7.85 11.38 -1.99
CA GLY A 166 7.59 11.29 -3.42
C GLY A 166 6.31 10.49 -3.68
N ILE A 167 5.60 10.85 -4.73
CA ILE A 167 4.41 10.13 -5.19
C ILE A 167 4.35 10.13 -6.72
N SER A 168 4.09 8.95 -7.29
CA SER A 168 3.98 8.77 -8.73
C SER A 168 2.83 7.82 -9.06
N LYS A 169 2.08 8.15 -10.11
CA LYS A 169 1.06 7.25 -10.64
C LYS A 169 1.79 6.15 -11.40
N LEU A 170 1.45 4.88 -11.13
CA LEU A 170 2.01 3.73 -11.84
C LEU A 170 1.29 3.45 -13.17
N GLU A 171 0.52 4.41 -13.70
CA GLU A 171 -0.18 4.36 -14.99
C GLU A 171 0.26 5.54 -15.86
#